data_AF-A0A9D8ATP8-F1
#
_entry.id   AF-A0A9D8ATP8-F1
#
_cell.length_a   1.000
_cell.length_b   1.000
_cell.length_c   1.000
_cell.angle_alpha   90.00
_cell.angle_beta   90.00
_cell.angle_gamma   90.00
#
_symmetry.space_group_name_H-M   'P 1'
#
loop_
_entity.id
_entity.type
_entity.pdbx_description
1 polymer ?
#
loop_
_entity_poly.entity_id
_entity_poly.type
_entity_poly.pdbx_seq_one_letter_code
_entity_poly.pdbx_strand_id
1 'polypeptide(L)'
;MKAIDYILAPVVAIVLLVGCGTAPSTQTETISPSEESAADPGVATGGLDPTSALALGTLKLEGTEHAVTPAQATALLPLWQMIQGGSLQGDAETDAVLSQIEGAMTGPQLSAIEAMALTIEDQQAWMQERGIEMPAMPGGQAGPGAPQDLSEGERAKLREELQAMGSMTAEERATRMAELGIEQPQGAPEGGPGSTSGRAGRSNALLDPLVELLAERAAS
;
A
#
# COMPACT_ATOMS: atom_id res chain seq x y z
N MET A 1 33.10 -42.47 40.77
CA MET A 1 34.11 -41.40 40.93
C MET A 1 33.36 -40.09 41.03
N LYS A 2 33.74 -39.24 41.99
CA LYS A 2 32.97 -38.09 42.50
C LYS A 2 32.78 -36.99 41.45
N ALA A 3 31.58 -36.41 41.44
CA ALA A 3 31.25 -35.13 40.82
C ALA A 3 32.05 -34.00 41.46
N ILE A 4 32.46 -33.03 40.66
CA ILE A 4 33.00 -31.74 41.13
C ILE A 4 32.30 -30.64 40.34
N ASP A 5 31.35 -30.00 41.02
CA ASP A 5 30.84 -28.66 40.75
C ASP A 5 31.98 -27.63 40.77
N TYR A 6 31.96 -26.67 39.84
CA TYR A 6 32.51 -25.33 40.08
C TYR A 6 31.63 -24.28 39.40
N ILE A 7 30.78 -23.67 40.23
CA ILE A 7 30.17 -22.36 40.04
C ILE A 7 31.29 -21.31 40.18
N LEU A 8 31.55 -20.51 39.13
CA LEU A 8 32.07 -19.14 39.28
C LEU A 8 31.99 -18.36 37.94
N ALA A 9 30.88 -17.67 37.70
CA ALA A 9 30.94 -16.35 37.04
C ALA A 9 31.33 -15.31 38.12
N PRO A 10 31.73 -14.05 37.83
CA PRO A 10 31.82 -13.33 36.55
C PRO A 10 33.10 -12.47 36.40
N VAL A 11 33.44 -11.97 35.20
CA VAL A 11 34.16 -10.68 35.07
C VAL A 11 33.68 -9.91 33.84
N VAL A 12 33.03 -8.79 34.14
CA VAL A 12 32.69 -7.67 33.26
C VAL A 12 33.97 -6.93 32.88
N ALA A 13 34.14 -6.58 31.61
CA ALA A 13 35.11 -5.58 31.17
C ALA A 13 34.42 -4.58 30.22
N ILE A 14 33.92 -3.50 30.81
CA ILE A 14 33.50 -2.28 30.12
C ILE A 14 34.76 -1.53 29.69
N VAL A 15 34.89 -1.22 28.40
CA VAL A 15 35.87 -0.26 27.88
C VAL A 15 35.12 0.94 27.31
N LEU A 16 35.13 2.03 28.07
CA LEU A 16 34.73 3.36 27.63
C LEU A 16 35.97 4.07 27.07
N LEU A 17 35.97 4.41 25.78
CA LEU A 17 36.88 5.44 25.26
C LEU A 17 36.07 6.58 24.61
N VAL A 18 35.99 7.68 25.35
CA VAL A 18 35.66 9.02 24.88
C VAL A 18 36.94 9.64 24.34
N GLY A 19 36.94 10.03 23.07
CA GLY A 19 38.00 10.84 22.45
C GLY A 19 37.38 12.05 21.76
N CYS A 20 37.48 13.22 22.40
CA CYS A 20 37.16 14.51 21.81
C CYS A 20 38.49 15.23 21.53
N GLY A 21 38.78 15.53 20.27
CA GLY A 21 40.01 16.19 19.84
C GLY A 21 39.76 17.06 18.62
N THR A 22 39.96 18.37 18.79
CA THR A 22 39.61 19.44 17.85
C THR A 22 40.55 19.51 16.62
N ALA A 23 40.02 20.09 15.54
CA ALA A 23 40.55 20.11 14.17
C ALA A 23 41.80 20.96 13.92
N PRO A 24 42.43 20.77 12.74
CA PRO A 24 42.65 21.90 11.83
C PRO A 24 42.08 21.66 10.42
N SER A 25 41.41 22.69 9.88
CA SER A 25 40.96 22.80 8.48
C SER A 25 42.10 22.70 7.48
N THR A 26 41.83 22.10 6.30
CA THR A 26 42.10 22.71 4.97
C THR A 26 41.60 21.79 3.83
N GLN A 27 40.83 22.42 2.93
CA GLN A 27 40.41 22.03 1.57
C GLN A 27 39.18 21.12 1.40
N THR A 28 38.03 21.79 1.32
CA THR A 28 37.12 21.80 0.16
C THR A 28 37.34 20.70 -0.87
N GLU A 29 36.60 19.61 -0.71
CA GLU A 29 35.85 19.04 -1.82
C GLU A 29 34.38 19.32 -1.51
N THR A 30 33.78 20.20 -2.30
CA THR A 30 32.33 20.44 -2.26
C THR A 30 31.66 19.19 -2.80
N ILE A 31 31.44 18.22 -1.93
CA ILE A 31 30.42 17.20 -2.14
C ILE A 31 29.16 17.83 -1.55
N SER A 32 28.28 18.31 -2.43
CA SER A 32 26.92 18.69 -2.04
C SER A 32 26.36 17.60 -1.11
N PRO A 33 25.63 17.95 -0.05
CA PRO A 33 24.60 17.03 0.40
C PRO A 33 23.66 16.91 -0.80
N SER A 34 23.86 15.88 -1.63
CA SER A 34 22.73 15.31 -2.32
C SER A 34 21.79 14.94 -1.20
N GLU A 35 20.69 15.68 -1.15
CA GLU A 35 19.51 15.31 -0.41
C GLU A 35 19.31 13.83 -0.71
N GLU A 36 19.73 12.97 0.22
CA GLU A 36 19.15 11.65 0.34
C GLU A 36 17.71 11.96 0.75
N SER A 37 16.92 12.28 -0.29
CA SER A 37 15.49 12.12 -0.30
C SER A 37 15.30 10.80 0.40
N ALA A 38 14.70 10.85 1.59
CA ALA A 38 14.13 9.68 2.21
C ALA A 38 13.40 8.97 1.07
N ALA A 39 13.97 7.86 0.62
CA ALA A 39 13.24 6.92 -0.20
C ALA A 39 12.09 6.54 0.72
N ASP A 40 10.91 7.01 0.35
CA ASP A 40 9.66 6.53 0.89
C ASP A 40 9.79 5.00 1.00
N PRO A 41 9.63 4.39 2.19
CA PRO A 41 9.51 2.94 2.31
C PRO A 41 8.11 2.57 1.79
N GLY A 42 7.92 2.82 0.51
CA GLY A 42 6.75 2.52 -0.26
C GLY A 42 7.30 1.93 -1.54
N VAL A 43 6.99 0.66 -1.78
CA VAL A 43 7.28 0.03 -3.06
C VAL A 43 6.74 0.97 -4.14
N ALA A 44 7.59 1.44 -5.06
CA ALA A 44 7.16 2.38 -6.10
C ALA A 44 6.32 1.63 -7.15
N THR A 45 5.08 1.32 -6.80
CA THR A 45 4.11 0.62 -7.65
C THR A 45 3.44 1.61 -8.60
N GLY A 46 3.14 1.16 -9.82
CA GLY A 46 2.55 1.96 -10.90
C GLY A 46 1.12 2.42 -10.62
N GLY A 47 0.95 3.31 -9.63
CA GLY A 47 -0.32 3.93 -9.25
C GLY A 47 -1.13 3.19 -8.17
N LEU A 48 -0.65 2.05 -7.65
CA LEU A 48 -1.28 1.38 -6.50
C LEU A 48 -0.84 2.03 -5.19
N ASP A 49 -1.77 2.11 -4.23
CA ASP A 49 -1.40 2.45 -2.86
C ASP A 49 -0.50 1.34 -2.26
N PRO A 50 0.39 1.67 -1.30
CA PRO A 50 1.35 0.72 -0.74
C PRO A 50 0.71 -0.55 -0.16
N THR A 51 -0.48 -0.44 0.43
CA THR A 51 -1.19 -1.60 1.00
C THR A 51 -1.62 -2.56 -0.12
N SER A 52 -2.26 -2.02 -1.17
CA SER A 52 -2.70 -2.80 -2.33
C SER A 52 -1.52 -3.44 -3.08
N ALA A 53 -0.43 -2.70 -3.24
CA ALA A 53 0.78 -3.17 -3.89
C ALA A 53 1.41 -4.36 -3.16
N LEU A 54 1.64 -4.22 -1.85
CA LEU A 54 2.24 -5.27 -1.04
C LEU A 54 1.31 -6.49 -0.91
N ALA A 55 0.00 -6.28 -0.80
CA ALA A 55 -0.98 -7.35 -0.76
C ALA A 55 -1.00 -8.17 -2.08
N LEU A 56 -1.13 -7.49 -3.22
CA LEU A 56 -1.12 -8.14 -4.54
C LEU A 56 0.22 -8.80 -4.83
N GLY A 57 1.32 -8.15 -4.48
CA GLY A 57 2.67 -8.71 -4.60
C GLY A 57 2.80 -10.01 -3.81
N THR A 58 2.38 -10.01 -2.55
CA THR A 58 2.41 -11.20 -1.68
C THR A 58 1.59 -12.34 -2.28
N LEU A 59 0.39 -12.05 -2.80
CA LEU A 59 -0.46 -13.04 -3.50
C LEU A 59 0.21 -13.60 -4.77
N LYS A 60 0.96 -12.77 -5.49
CA LYS A 60 1.67 -13.16 -6.73
C LYS A 60 3.00 -13.85 -6.50
N LEU A 61 3.55 -13.83 -5.28
CA LEU A 61 4.70 -14.67 -4.91
C LEU A 61 4.33 -16.16 -4.84
N GLU A 62 3.04 -16.49 -4.71
CA GLU A 62 2.60 -17.87 -4.65
C GLU A 62 2.89 -18.62 -5.95
N GLY A 63 3.40 -19.84 -5.80
CA GLY A 63 3.87 -20.65 -6.94
C GLY A 63 5.27 -20.28 -7.45
N THR A 64 5.94 -19.29 -6.84
CA THR A 64 7.35 -18.97 -7.10
C THR A 64 8.27 -19.55 -6.03
N GLU A 65 9.59 -19.45 -6.24
CA GLU A 65 10.60 -19.79 -5.22
C GLU A 65 10.58 -18.86 -3.99
N HIS A 66 9.89 -17.73 -4.09
CA HIS A 66 9.76 -16.70 -3.05
C HIS A 66 8.40 -16.73 -2.34
N ALA A 67 7.62 -17.82 -2.50
CA ALA A 67 6.34 -17.99 -1.81
C ALA A 67 6.46 -17.82 -0.29
N VAL A 68 5.38 -17.38 0.35
CA VAL A 68 5.38 -17.14 1.80
C VAL A 68 5.49 -18.48 2.54
N THR A 69 6.49 -18.61 3.40
CA THR A 69 6.68 -19.82 4.21
C THR A 69 5.67 -19.91 5.36
N PRO A 70 5.39 -21.09 5.92
CA PRO A 70 4.49 -21.24 7.07
C PRO A 70 4.88 -20.37 8.28
N ALA A 71 6.19 -20.29 8.57
CA ALA A 71 6.71 -19.48 9.67
C ALA A 71 6.47 -17.99 9.43
N GLN A 72 6.65 -17.51 8.19
CA GLN A 72 6.35 -16.13 7.83
C GLN A 72 4.85 -15.86 7.87
N ALA A 73 4.02 -16.79 7.38
CA ALA A 73 2.58 -16.64 7.39
C ALA A 73 2.03 -16.48 8.82
N THR A 74 2.60 -17.20 9.79
CA THR A 74 2.27 -17.05 11.22
C THR A 74 2.57 -15.63 11.74
N ALA A 75 3.65 -15.01 11.27
CA ALA A 75 4.02 -13.65 11.65
C ALA A 75 3.20 -12.57 10.91
N LEU A 76 2.92 -12.80 9.62
CA LEU A 76 2.26 -11.84 8.73
C LEU A 76 0.74 -11.79 8.95
N LEU A 77 0.10 -12.92 9.22
CA LEU A 77 -1.35 -13.03 9.36
C LEU A 77 -1.96 -12.01 10.34
N PRO A 78 -1.49 -11.87 11.60
CA PRO A 78 -2.08 -10.91 12.53
C PRO A 78 -1.86 -9.44 12.11
N LEU A 79 -0.79 -9.14 11.37
CA LEU A 79 -0.52 -7.78 10.87
C LEU A 79 -1.51 -7.41 9.76
N TRP A 80 -1.73 -8.31 8.82
CA TRP A 80 -2.71 -8.11 7.75
C TRP A 80 -4.15 -8.06 8.27
N GLN A 81 -4.49 -8.85 9.30
CA GLN A 81 -5.79 -8.77 9.96
C GLN A 81 -6.01 -7.42 10.66
N MET A 82 -4.95 -6.78 11.17
CA MET A 82 -5.04 -5.45 11.76
C MET A 82 -5.39 -4.39 10.70
N ILE A 83 -4.77 -4.47 9.53
CA ILE A 83 -5.10 -3.60 8.38
C ILE A 83 -6.53 -3.87 7.90
N GLN A 84 -6.91 -5.13 7.73
CA GLN A 84 -8.25 -5.54 7.28
C GLN A 84 -9.36 -5.10 8.25
N GLY A 85 -9.11 -5.21 9.55
CA GLY A 85 -10.08 -4.88 10.60
C GLY A 85 -10.39 -3.39 10.73
N GLY A 86 -9.59 -2.51 10.10
CA GLY A 86 -9.82 -1.07 10.12
C GLY A 86 -9.65 -0.43 11.51
N SER A 87 -8.92 -1.09 12.42
CA SER A 87 -8.65 -0.56 13.78
C SER A 87 -7.60 0.54 13.80
N LEU A 88 -6.90 0.76 12.69
CA LEU A 88 -5.82 1.73 12.56
C LEU A 88 -6.36 3.15 12.38
N GLN A 89 -5.76 4.11 13.07
CA GLN A 89 -6.12 5.52 13.09
C GLN A 89 -5.29 6.30 12.07
N GLY A 90 -5.62 6.13 10.80
CA GLY A 90 -5.05 6.90 9.70
C GLY A 90 -3.73 6.36 9.15
N ASP A 91 -3.10 7.17 8.30
CA ASP A 91 -2.03 6.72 7.41
C ASP A 91 -0.76 6.35 8.19
N ALA A 92 -0.36 7.15 9.18
CA ALA A 92 0.85 6.88 9.97
C ALA A 92 0.81 5.53 10.72
N GLU A 93 -0.35 5.11 11.23
CA GLU A 93 -0.50 3.79 11.85
C GLU A 93 -0.50 2.68 10.79
N THR A 94 -1.10 2.94 9.63
CA THR A 94 -1.11 2.00 8.48
C THR A 94 0.32 1.77 7.97
N ASP A 95 1.09 2.82 7.77
CA ASP A 95 2.48 2.77 7.30
C ASP A 95 3.38 2.03 8.31
N ALA A 96 3.16 2.26 9.61
CA ALA A 96 3.89 1.54 10.66
C ALA A 96 3.58 0.03 10.67
N VAL A 97 2.35 -0.39 10.34
CA VAL A 97 2.02 -1.81 10.19
C VAL A 97 2.61 -2.36 8.89
N LEU A 98 2.56 -1.61 7.78
CA LEU A 98 3.19 -2.01 6.51
C LEU A 98 4.70 -2.22 6.67
N SER A 99 5.41 -1.32 7.37
CA SER A 99 6.83 -1.50 7.67
C SER A 99 7.12 -2.77 8.48
N GLN A 100 6.21 -3.16 9.39
CA GLN A 100 6.35 -4.42 10.14
C GLN A 100 6.11 -5.64 9.25
N ILE A 101 5.16 -5.56 8.32
CA ILE A 101 4.90 -6.60 7.33
C ILE A 101 6.15 -6.79 6.47
N GLU A 102 6.71 -5.72 5.92
CA GLU A 102 7.94 -5.77 5.12
C GLU A 102 9.12 -6.34 5.93
N GLY A 103 9.26 -5.95 7.20
CA GLY A 103 10.29 -6.47 8.10
C GLY A 103 10.16 -7.97 8.43
N ALA A 104 8.96 -8.56 8.28
CA ALA A 104 8.72 -9.99 8.43
C ALA A 104 8.93 -10.77 7.11
N MET A 105 9.06 -10.07 5.98
CA MET A 105 9.41 -10.64 4.68
C MET A 105 10.93 -10.67 4.49
N THR A 106 11.38 -11.47 3.54
CA THR A 106 12.81 -11.51 3.18
C THR A 106 13.14 -10.44 2.13
N GLY A 107 14.38 -9.95 2.12
CA GLY A 107 14.85 -9.02 1.09
C GLY A 107 14.56 -9.50 -0.34
N PRO A 108 14.85 -10.77 -0.70
CA PRO A 108 14.51 -11.32 -2.01
C PRO A 108 13.01 -11.28 -2.34
N GLN A 109 12.12 -11.49 -1.35
CA GLN A 109 10.67 -11.39 -1.58
C GLN A 109 10.25 -9.95 -1.90
N LEU A 110 10.76 -8.98 -1.16
CA LEU A 110 10.47 -7.55 -1.40
C LEU A 110 10.99 -7.11 -2.77
N SER A 111 12.23 -7.48 -3.12
CA SER A 111 12.79 -7.21 -4.45
C SER A 111 12.00 -7.89 -5.57
N ALA A 112 11.50 -9.12 -5.34
CA ALA A 112 10.66 -9.79 -6.32
C ALA A 112 9.33 -9.06 -6.52
N ILE A 113 8.69 -8.57 -5.45
CA ILE A 113 7.46 -7.77 -5.53
C ILE A 113 7.69 -6.47 -6.28
N GLU A 114 8.78 -5.75 -5.96
CA GLU A 114 9.14 -4.51 -6.65
C GLU A 114 9.37 -4.75 -8.15
N ALA A 115 10.07 -5.83 -8.50
CA ALA A 115 10.34 -6.20 -9.89
C ALA A 115 9.07 -6.56 -10.70
N MET A 116 7.95 -6.87 -10.04
CA MET A 116 6.66 -7.06 -10.73
C MET A 116 6.10 -5.75 -11.27
N ALA A 117 6.54 -4.59 -10.77
CA ALA A 117 6.09 -3.26 -11.18
C ALA A 117 4.55 -3.14 -11.25
N LEU A 118 3.86 -3.63 -10.21
CA LEU A 118 2.41 -3.81 -10.21
C LEU A 118 1.66 -2.51 -10.45
N THR A 119 0.63 -2.59 -11.29
CA THR A 119 -0.22 -1.47 -11.69
C THR A 119 -1.67 -1.68 -11.26
N ILE A 120 -2.48 -0.62 -11.42
CA ILE A 120 -3.93 -0.71 -11.20
C ILE A 120 -4.56 -1.69 -12.21
N GLU A 121 -4.02 -1.80 -13.42
CA GLU A 121 -4.41 -2.77 -14.43
C GLU A 121 -4.11 -4.21 -13.98
N ASP A 122 -2.94 -4.45 -13.38
CA ASP A 122 -2.58 -5.77 -12.85
C ASP A 122 -3.52 -6.20 -11.72
N GLN A 123 -3.89 -5.27 -10.83
CA GLN A 123 -4.86 -5.53 -9.77
C GLN A 123 -6.23 -5.92 -10.35
N GLN A 124 -6.71 -5.17 -11.36
CA GLN A 124 -7.97 -5.47 -12.02
C GLN A 124 -7.95 -6.81 -12.76
N ALA A 125 -6.85 -7.12 -13.46
CA ALA A 125 -6.66 -8.39 -14.14
C ALA A 125 -6.68 -9.56 -13.15
N TRP A 126 -5.94 -9.44 -12.05
CA TRP A 126 -5.92 -10.46 -11.00
C TRP A 126 -7.30 -10.68 -10.38
N MET A 127 -8.06 -9.62 -10.09
CA MET A 127 -9.42 -9.76 -9.55
C MET A 127 -10.36 -10.45 -10.54
N GLN A 128 -10.28 -10.13 -11.83
CA GLN A 128 -11.07 -10.79 -12.88
C GLN A 128 -10.71 -12.27 -13.01
N GLU A 129 -9.43 -12.62 -13.00
CA GLU A 129 -8.95 -14.01 -13.02
C GLU A 129 -9.48 -14.81 -11.81
N ARG A 130 -9.66 -14.16 -10.66
CA ARG A 130 -10.20 -14.75 -9.44
C ARG A 130 -11.73 -14.74 -9.37
N GLY A 131 -12.41 -14.22 -10.39
CA GLY A 131 -13.88 -14.11 -10.41
C GLY A 131 -14.44 -13.12 -9.38
N ILE A 132 -13.59 -12.20 -8.89
CA ILE A 132 -14.00 -11.13 -7.98
C ILE A 132 -14.60 -10.01 -8.84
N GLU A 133 -15.92 -10.00 -8.96
CA GLU A 133 -16.64 -8.90 -9.60
C GLU A 133 -16.56 -7.66 -8.70
N MET A 134 -15.84 -6.62 -9.15
CA MET A 134 -15.96 -5.34 -8.48
C MET A 134 -17.38 -4.79 -8.70
N PRO A 135 -18.14 -4.51 -7.63
CA PRO A 135 -19.42 -3.84 -7.78
C PRO A 135 -19.13 -2.53 -8.48
N ALA A 136 -19.66 -2.40 -9.69
CA ALA A 136 -19.38 -1.22 -10.46
C ALA A 136 -19.86 0.00 -9.67
N MET A 137 -18.95 0.97 -9.56
CA MET A 137 -19.12 2.15 -8.72
C MET A 137 -20.52 2.74 -8.93
N PRO A 138 -21.29 3.04 -7.87
CA PRO A 138 -22.48 3.88 -8.01
C PRO A 138 -21.98 5.26 -8.48
N GLY A 139 -22.08 5.52 -9.78
CA GLY A 139 -21.48 6.68 -10.45
C GLY A 139 -20.42 6.34 -11.54
N GLY A 140 -19.98 5.08 -11.62
CA GLY A 140 -19.23 4.51 -12.75
C GLY A 140 -20.09 3.64 -13.68
N GLN A 141 -21.28 3.24 -13.23
CA GLN A 141 -22.38 3.00 -14.15
C GLN A 141 -22.76 4.35 -14.77
N ALA A 142 -22.40 4.51 -16.04
CA ALA A 142 -23.41 4.69 -17.08
C ALA A 142 -24.83 4.72 -16.49
N GLY A 143 -25.32 5.91 -16.15
CA GLY A 143 -26.68 6.09 -15.62
C GLY A 143 -27.69 5.44 -16.57
N PRO A 144 -28.94 5.20 -16.12
CA PRO A 144 -29.97 4.62 -16.98
C PRO A 144 -30.09 5.47 -18.26
N GLY A 145 -29.51 4.98 -19.37
CA GLY A 145 -29.32 5.73 -20.62
C GLY A 145 -27.93 5.70 -21.26
N ALA A 146 -26.87 5.21 -20.59
CA ALA A 146 -25.56 5.13 -21.25
C ALA A 146 -25.44 3.87 -22.12
N PRO A 147 -24.96 4.01 -23.37
CA PRO A 147 -24.94 2.93 -24.36
C PRO A 147 -24.00 1.83 -23.88
N GLN A 148 -24.54 0.63 -23.69
CA GLN A 148 -23.78 -0.55 -23.27
C GLN A 148 -22.98 -1.19 -24.43
N ASP A 149 -22.95 -0.51 -25.58
CA ASP A 149 -22.41 -0.98 -26.85
C ASP A 149 -21.47 0.07 -27.45
N LEU A 150 -20.56 0.60 -26.62
CA LEU A 150 -19.51 1.50 -27.11
C LEU A 150 -18.37 0.68 -27.72
N SER A 151 -18.05 0.96 -28.98
CA SER A 151 -16.90 0.37 -29.65
C SER A 151 -15.60 0.76 -28.93
N GLU A 152 -14.55 -0.04 -29.09
CA GLU A 152 -13.25 0.19 -28.43
C GLU A 152 -12.66 1.58 -28.74
N GLY A 153 -12.89 2.08 -29.96
CA GLY A 153 -12.52 3.44 -30.35
C GLY A 153 -13.30 4.54 -29.62
N GLU A 154 -14.58 4.32 -29.34
CA GLU A 154 -15.41 5.27 -28.58
C GLU A 154 -15.05 5.27 -27.08
N ARG A 155 -14.69 4.10 -26.54
CA ARG A 155 -14.20 3.97 -25.16
C ARG A 155 -12.85 4.66 -24.97
N ALA A 156 -11.95 4.55 -25.95
CA ALA A 156 -10.67 5.26 -25.95
C ALA A 156 -10.87 6.78 -25.95
N LYS A 157 -11.80 7.27 -26.79
CA LYS A 157 -12.11 8.70 -26.87
C LYS A 157 -12.76 9.23 -25.60
N LEU A 158 -13.67 8.47 -24.99
CA LEU A 158 -14.28 8.83 -23.71
C LEU A 158 -13.26 8.86 -22.58
N ARG A 159 -12.29 7.93 -22.58
CA ARG A 159 -11.18 7.91 -21.63
C ARG A 159 -10.26 9.13 -21.80
N GLU A 160 -9.95 9.51 -23.03
CA GLU A 160 -9.16 10.71 -23.34
C GLU A 160 -9.89 11.97 -22.86
N GLU A 161 -11.21 12.04 -23.07
CA GLU A 161 -12.03 13.17 -22.61
C GLU A 161 -12.11 13.24 -21.08
N LEU A 162 -12.26 12.09 -20.40
CA LEU A 162 -12.23 12.00 -18.94
C LEU A 162 -10.85 12.34 -18.36
N GLN A 163 -9.76 11.92 -19.02
CA GLN A 163 -8.40 12.30 -18.64
C GLN A 163 -8.17 13.80 -18.85
N ALA A 164 -8.66 14.37 -19.95
CA ALA A 164 -8.62 15.81 -20.19
C ALA A 164 -9.43 16.60 -19.15
N MET A 165 -10.54 16.03 -18.65
CA MET A 165 -11.29 16.60 -17.53
C MET A 165 -10.60 16.42 -16.17
N GLY A 166 -9.86 15.32 -15.98
CA GLY A 166 -9.07 15.05 -14.78
C GLY A 166 -7.79 15.89 -14.70
N SER A 167 -7.23 16.29 -15.85
CA SER A 167 -6.08 17.19 -15.94
C SER A 167 -6.47 18.68 -15.87
N MET A 168 -7.76 19.01 -15.86
CA MET A 168 -8.19 20.39 -15.61
C MET A 168 -7.87 20.80 -14.17
N THR A 169 -7.45 22.04 -14.00
CA THR A 169 -7.28 22.63 -12.67
C THR A 169 -8.62 22.77 -11.94
N ALA A 170 -8.58 22.85 -10.61
CA ALA A 170 -9.79 23.03 -9.80
C ALA A 170 -10.60 24.29 -10.19
N GLU A 171 -9.91 25.37 -10.62
CA GLU A 171 -10.53 26.60 -11.11
C GLU A 171 -11.18 26.43 -12.49
N GLU A 172 -10.55 25.72 -13.43
CA GLU A 172 -11.13 25.43 -14.74
C GLU A 172 -12.35 24.51 -14.63
N ARG A 173 -12.30 23.54 -13.71
CA ARG A 173 -13.46 22.70 -13.36
C ARG A 173 -14.59 23.54 -12.77
N ALA A 174 -14.29 24.45 -11.84
CA ALA A 174 -15.28 25.32 -11.21
C ALA A 174 -15.94 26.25 -12.23
N THR A 175 -15.17 26.80 -13.16
CA THR A 175 -15.66 27.68 -14.22
C THR A 175 -16.56 26.92 -15.19
N ARG A 176 -16.15 25.72 -15.63
CA ARG A 176 -16.96 24.88 -16.52
C ARG A 176 -18.26 24.41 -15.85
N MET A 177 -18.24 24.13 -14.55
CA MET A 177 -19.46 23.82 -13.79
C MET A 177 -20.40 25.02 -13.65
N ALA A 178 -19.84 26.23 -13.49
CA ALA A 178 -20.61 27.48 -13.48
C ALA A 178 -21.23 27.78 -14.86
N GLU A 179 -20.52 27.52 -15.96
CA GLU A 179 -21.05 27.67 -17.32
C GLU A 179 -22.18 26.68 -17.66
N LEU A 180 -22.13 25.46 -17.10
CA LEU A 180 -23.16 24.44 -17.29
C LEU A 180 -24.43 24.67 -16.43
N GLY A 181 -24.49 25.77 -15.67
CA GLY A 181 -25.66 26.13 -14.85
C GLY A 181 -25.94 25.17 -13.70
N ILE A 182 -24.96 24.36 -13.30
CA ILE A 182 -25.08 23.46 -12.15
C ILE A 182 -24.63 24.24 -10.92
N GLU A 183 -25.59 24.90 -10.27
CA GLU A 183 -25.37 25.55 -8.99
C GLU A 183 -24.97 24.51 -7.93
N GLN A 184 -23.82 24.71 -7.30
CA GLN A 184 -23.41 23.97 -6.12
C GLN A 184 -24.44 24.26 -5.02
N PRO A 185 -25.10 23.27 -4.40
CA PRO A 185 -26.01 23.54 -3.30
C PRO A 185 -25.20 24.05 -2.11
N GLN A 186 -25.17 25.37 -1.94
CA GLN A 186 -24.69 26.01 -0.72
C GLN A 186 -25.71 25.72 0.38
N GLY A 187 -25.35 24.83 1.31
CA GLY A 187 -26.07 24.64 2.57
C GLY A 187 -26.74 23.27 2.75
N ALA A 188 -26.01 22.17 2.60
CA ALA A 188 -26.45 20.90 3.15
C ALA A 188 -26.12 20.85 4.67
N PRO A 189 -27.11 20.64 5.57
CA PRO A 189 -26.85 20.49 7.00
C PRO A 189 -26.02 19.22 7.26
N GLU A 190 -25.00 19.37 8.10
CA GLU A 190 -24.30 18.25 8.74
C GLU A 190 -25.31 17.35 9.46
N GLY A 191 -25.26 16.04 9.19
CA GLY A 191 -25.93 15.02 10.00
C GLY A 191 -27.25 14.47 9.43
N GLY A 192 -27.19 13.73 8.33
CA GLY A 192 -28.23 12.77 7.93
C GLY A 192 -27.82 11.34 8.30
N PRO A 193 -28.66 10.55 9.01
CA PRO A 193 -28.35 9.15 9.33
C PRO A 193 -28.50 8.32 8.06
N GLY A 194 -27.37 8.05 7.39
CA GLY A 194 -27.36 7.25 6.16
C GLY A 194 -26.04 7.25 5.40
N SER A 195 -25.07 8.10 5.76
CA SER A 195 -23.78 8.19 5.06
C SER A 195 -22.61 7.68 5.91
N THR A 196 -22.73 6.49 6.48
CA THR A 196 -21.60 5.76 7.10
C THR A 196 -21.11 4.57 6.26
N SER A 197 -21.79 4.26 5.15
CA SER A 197 -21.41 3.14 4.26
C SER A 197 -20.42 3.51 3.16
N GLY A 198 -20.04 4.79 3.01
CA GLY A 198 -19.09 5.24 1.99
C GLY A 198 -17.60 5.20 2.38
N ARG A 199 -17.27 5.03 3.67
CA ARG A 199 -15.88 4.97 4.15
C ARG A 199 -15.44 3.57 4.60
N ALA A 200 -16.40 2.70 4.92
CA ALA A 200 -16.18 1.28 5.20
C ALA A 200 -16.15 0.39 3.92
N GLY A 201 -16.22 1.00 2.73
CA GLY A 201 -16.47 0.32 1.45
C GLY A 201 -15.38 0.48 0.39
N ARG A 202 -14.14 0.80 0.77
CA ARG A 202 -12.96 0.39 0.02
C ARG A 202 -12.23 -0.69 0.82
N SER A 203 -12.98 -1.72 1.24
CA SER A 203 -12.35 -2.96 1.68
C SER A 203 -11.46 -3.38 0.53
N ASN A 204 -10.14 -3.31 0.71
CA ASN A 204 -9.20 -3.70 -0.31
C ASN A 204 -9.48 -5.18 -0.61
N ALA A 205 -10.07 -5.46 -1.77
CA ALA A 205 -10.59 -6.78 -2.14
C ALA A 205 -9.48 -7.85 -2.21
N LEU A 206 -8.23 -7.43 -2.12
CA LEU A 206 -7.06 -8.29 -2.01
C LEU A 206 -6.84 -8.82 -0.58
N LEU A 207 -7.34 -8.14 0.46
CA LEU A 207 -7.04 -8.49 1.85
C LEU A 207 -7.72 -9.80 2.28
N ASP A 208 -8.97 -10.02 1.87
CA ASP A 208 -9.68 -11.28 2.17
C ASP A 208 -8.91 -12.51 1.63
N PRO A 209 -8.58 -12.60 0.32
CA PRO A 209 -7.83 -13.73 -0.20
C PRO A 209 -6.40 -13.82 0.34
N LEU A 210 -5.78 -12.69 0.69
CA LEU A 210 -4.46 -12.69 1.32
C LEU A 210 -4.50 -13.28 2.74
N VAL A 211 -5.47 -12.86 3.56
CA VAL A 211 -5.65 -13.38 4.92
C VAL A 211 -5.97 -14.88 4.87
N GLU A 212 -6.79 -15.33 3.92
CA GLU A 212 -7.08 -16.75 3.69
C GLU A 212 -5.81 -17.53 3.34
N LEU A 213 -5.03 -17.05 2.36
CA LEU A 213 -3.75 -17.65 1.98
C LEU A 213 -2.80 -17.79 3.18
N LEU A 214 -2.64 -16.72 3.95
CA LEU A 214 -1.74 -16.72 5.11
C LEU A 214 -2.24 -17.66 6.22
N ALA A 215 -3.56 -17.77 6.41
CA ALA A 215 -4.14 -18.72 7.36
C ALA A 215 -3.87 -20.18 6.96
N GLU A 216 -4.04 -20.52 5.68
CA GLU A 216 -3.73 -21.86 5.15
C GLU A 216 -2.24 -22.18 5.29
N ARG A 217 -1.37 -21.24 4.94
CA ARG A 217 0.09 -21.39 5.05
C ARG A 217 0.54 -21.54 6.49
N ALA A 218 -0.02 -20.78 7.43
CA ALA A 218 0.30 -20.88 8.85
C ALA A 218 -0.14 -22.20 9.48
N ALA A 219 -1.14 -22.87 8.90
CA ALA A 219 -1.62 -24.18 9.35
C ALA A 219 -0.89 -25.39 8.73
N SER A 220 -0.02 -25.16 7.75
CA SER A 220 0.73 -26.19 7.01
C SER A 220 2.08 -26.50 7.64
#